data_AF-M3U4T9-F1
#
_entry.id   AF-M3U4T9-F1
#
_cell.length_a   1.000
_cell.length_b   1.000
_cell.length_c   1.000
_cell.angle_alpha   90.00
_cell.angle_beta   90.00
_cell.angle_gamma   90.00
#
_symmetry.space_group_name_H-M   'P 1'
#
loop_
_entity.id
_entity.type
_entity.pdbx_description
1 polymer ?
#
loop_
_entity_poly.entity_id
_entity_poly.type
_entity_poly.pdbx_seq_one_letter_code
_entity_poly.pdbx_strand_id
1 'polypeptide(L)'
;MSITIDDRIEACSIEDLSVDVLASYFLDLDGIEELCDDMKELYKKEQCATLGDDNYLRIMEREAELVEDIALTSMNFLREYKKVIEIMKRCSSKRRNETKPKKTN
;
A
#
# COMPACT_ATOMS: atom_id res chain seq x y z
N MET A 1 27.44 -27.16 3.13
CA MET A 1 27.30 -25.70 3.15
C MET A 1 25.88 -25.38 3.56
N SER A 2 25.70 -24.77 4.73
CA SER A 2 24.38 -24.31 5.18
C SER A 2 24.03 -23.04 4.42
N ILE A 3 22.93 -23.06 3.67
CA ILE A 3 22.34 -21.87 3.06
C ILE A 3 21.99 -20.92 4.21
N THR A 4 22.53 -19.70 4.18
CA THR A 4 22.24 -18.73 5.24
C THR A 4 20.78 -18.28 5.14
N ILE A 5 20.22 -17.76 6.24
CA ILE A 5 18.84 -17.26 6.22
C ILE A 5 18.71 -16.11 5.21
N ASP A 6 19.75 -15.30 5.03
CA ASP A 6 19.82 -14.26 3.99
C ASP A 6 19.80 -14.86 2.57
N ASP A 7 20.51 -15.96 2.32
CA ASP A 7 20.49 -16.66 1.03
C ASP A 7 19.09 -17.25 0.73
N ARG A 8 18.34 -17.67 1.76
CA ARG A 8 16.95 -18.14 1.60
C ARG A 8 16.00 -17.01 1.25
N ILE A 9 16.19 -15.83 1.85
CA ILE A 9 15.40 -14.63 1.53
C ILE A 9 15.75 -14.13 0.11
N GLU A 10 16.97 -14.39 -0.37
CA GLU A 10 17.41 -14.16 -1.75
C GLU A 10 16.66 -14.95 -2.82
N ALA A 11 16.16 -16.13 -2.45
CA ALA A 11 15.48 -17.05 -3.33
C ALA A 11 13.96 -16.87 -3.41
N CYS A 12 13.32 -16.19 -2.44
CA CYS A 12 11.87 -16.02 -2.44
C CYS A 12 11.38 -15.17 -3.63
N SER A 13 10.56 -15.79 -4.46
CA SER A 13 9.79 -15.23 -5.56
C SER A 13 8.33 -15.01 -5.12
N ILE A 14 7.54 -14.31 -5.95
CA ILE A 14 6.10 -14.15 -5.70
C ILE A 14 5.38 -15.51 -5.66
N GLU A 15 5.90 -16.51 -6.39
CA GLU A 15 5.35 -17.87 -6.47
C GLU A 15 5.52 -18.64 -5.15
N ASP A 16 6.43 -18.19 -4.27
CA ASP A 16 6.68 -18.80 -2.96
C ASP A 16 5.74 -18.27 -1.86
N LEU A 17 4.86 -17.30 -2.17
CA LEU A 17 3.83 -16.82 -1.26
C LEU A 17 2.63 -17.77 -1.27
N SER A 18 2.10 -18.11 -0.09
CA SER A 18 0.88 -18.91 -0.03
C SER A 18 -0.31 -18.12 -0.56
N VAL A 19 -1.22 -18.83 -1.24
CA VAL A 19 -2.46 -18.25 -1.79
C VAL A 19 -3.27 -17.57 -0.69
N ASP A 20 -3.33 -18.16 0.50
CA ASP A 20 -4.07 -17.59 1.64
C ASP A 20 -3.50 -16.23 2.07
N VAL A 21 -2.17 -16.08 2.11
CA VAL A 21 -1.52 -14.81 2.48
C VAL A 21 -1.75 -13.74 1.41
N LEU A 22 -1.76 -14.12 0.14
CA LEU A 22 -2.09 -13.21 -0.95
C LEU A 22 -3.57 -12.81 -0.92
N ALA A 23 -4.47 -13.73 -0.62
CA ALA A 23 -5.90 -13.43 -0.49
C ALA A 23 -6.15 -12.43 0.64
N SER A 24 -5.58 -12.66 1.83
CA SER A 24 -5.67 -11.70 2.94
C SER A 24 -5.05 -10.34 2.58
N TYR A 25 -3.88 -10.34 1.92
CA TYR A 25 -3.25 -9.11 1.45
C TYR A 25 -4.17 -8.28 0.55
N PHE A 26 -4.88 -8.91 -0.40
CA PHE A 26 -5.77 -8.18 -1.30
C PHE A 26 -7.03 -7.70 -0.58
N LEU A 27 -7.64 -8.52 0.27
CA LEU A 27 -8.82 -8.11 1.06
C LEU A 27 -8.52 -6.89 1.94
N ASP A 28 -7.37 -6.87 2.60
CA ASP A 28 -7.01 -5.74 3.46
C ASP A 28 -6.57 -4.51 2.66
N LEU A 29 -6.09 -4.71 1.42
CA LEU A 29 -5.77 -3.62 0.50
C LEU A 29 -7.05 -2.95 -0.02
N ASP A 30 -8.11 -3.72 -0.28
CA ASP A 30 -9.43 -3.20 -0.65
C ASP A 30 -9.96 -2.26 0.46
N GLY A 31 -9.75 -2.61 1.74
CA GLY A 31 -10.11 -1.72 2.85
C GLY A 31 -9.38 -0.37 2.84
N ILE A 32 -8.12 -0.31 2.39
CA ILE A 32 -7.40 0.97 2.20
C ILE A 32 -7.95 1.73 0.99
N GLU A 33 -8.33 1.02 -0.07
CA GLU A 33 -8.90 1.60 -1.27
C GLU A 33 -10.25 2.28 -0.99
N GLU A 34 -11.13 1.63 -0.23
CA GLU A 34 -12.42 2.18 0.19
C GLU A 34 -12.24 3.50 0.95
N LEU A 35 -11.31 3.55 1.92
CA LEU A 35 -11.01 4.78 2.67
C LEU A 35 -10.46 5.91 1.76
N CYS A 36 -9.65 5.55 0.75
CA CYS A 36 -9.15 6.53 -0.21
C CYS A 36 -10.25 7.08 -1.12
N ASP A 37 -11.23 6.25 -1.48
CA ASP A 37 -12.37 6.67 -2.28
C ASP A 37 -13.32 7.56 -1.49
N ASP A 38 -13.55 7.26 -0.20
CA ASP A 38 -14.27 8.16 0.72
C ASP A 38 -13.58 9.53 0.85
N MET A 39 -12.24 9.54 0.92
CA MET A 39 -11.46 10.78 0.99
C MET A 39 -11.64 11.61 -0.28
N LYS A 40 -11.62 10.96 -1.43
CA LYS A 40 -11.84 11.60 -2.73
C LYS A 40 -13.26 12.17 -2.85
N GLU A 41 -14.26 11.53 -2.24
CA GLU A 41 -15.61 12.10 -2.17
C GLU A 41 -15.69 13.33 -1.27
N LEU A 42 -15.09 13.27 -0.08
CA LEU A 42 -15.06 14.42 0.85
C LEU A 42 -14.39 15.62 0.20
N TYR A 43 -13.24 15.41 -0.44
CA TYR A 43 -12.51 16.45 -1.15
C TYR A 43 -13.34 17.11 -2.26
N LYS A 44 -14.15 16.33 -3.00
CA LYS A 44 -15.08 16.90 -3.99
C LYS A 44 -16.20 17.72 -3.36
N LYS A 45 -16.72 17.26 -2.21
CA LYS A 45 -17.76 17.97 -1.45
C LYS A 45 -17.20 19.28 -0.89
N GLU A 46 -15.96 19.27 -0.40
CA GLU A 46 -15.23 20.46 0.07
C GLU A 46 -15.16 21.53 -1.03
N GLN A 47 -14.74 21.15 -2.25
CA GLN A 47 -14.63 22.07 -3.39
C GLN A 47 -15.95 22.74 -3.82
N CYS A 48 -17.08 22.14 -3.46
CA CYS A 48 -18.42 22.65 -3.78
C CYS A 48 -19.07 23.39 -2.60
N ALA A 49 -18.47 23.35 -1.40
CA ALA A 49 -19.00 24.01 -0.22
C ALA A 49 -18.54 25.47 -0.13
N THR A 50 -19.39 26.35 0.39
CA THR A 50 -19.04 27.77 0.60
C THR A 50 -18.27 27.93 1.91
N LEU A 51 -17.14 28.62 1.87
CA LEU A 51 -16.32 28.93 3.04
C LEU A 51 -17.15 29.62 4.13
N GLY A 52 -17.10 29.07 5.34
CA GLY A 52 -17.81 29.61 6.52
C GLY A 52 -19.22 29.06 6.74
N ASP A 53 -19.70 28.13 5.89
CA ASP A 53 -20.89 27.32 6.18
C ASP A 53 -20.53 26.21 7.18
N ASP A 54 -21.44 25.89 8.10
CA ASP A 54 -21.31 24.77 9.05
C ASP A 54 -21.08 23.44 8.32
N ASN A 55 -21.57 23.33 7.08
CA ASN A 55 -21.31 22.18 6.22
C ASN A 55 -19.84 22.06 5.81
N TYR A 56 -19.15 23.17 5.55
CA TYR A 56 -17.72 23.17 5.21
C TYR A 56 -16.90 22.70 6.41
N LEU A 57 -17.18 23.24 7.60
CA LEU A 57 -16.49 22.83 8.84
C LEU A 57 -16.67 21.33 9.12
N ARG A 58 -17.88 20.80 8.95
CA ARG A 58 -18.14 19.35 9.10
C ARG A 58 -17.42 18.48 8.08
N ILE A 59 -17.24 18.97 6.85
CA ILE A 59 -16.46 18.25 5.83
C ILE A 59 -15.00 18.19 6.27
N MET A 60 -14.43 19.31 6.71
CA MET A 60 -13.05 19.38 7.21
C MET A 60 -12.81 18.47 8.42
N GLU A 61 -13.75 18.42 9.37
CA GLU A 61 -13.67 17.53 10.54
C GLU A 61 -13.61 16.06 10.10
N ARG A 62 -14.48 15.65 9.17
CA ARG A 62 -14.51 14.28 8.63
C ARG A 62 -13.27 13.93 7.82
N GLU A 63 -12.73 14.88 7.07
CA GLU A 63 -11.47 14.68 6.35
C GLU A 63 -10.32 14.44 7.33
N ALA A 64 -10.26 15.19 8.43
CA ALA A 64 -9.24 14.99 9.45
C ALA A 64 -9.32 13.59 10.08
N GLU A 65 -10.52 13.14 10.45
CA GLU A 65 -10.77 11.78 10.97
C GLU A 65 -10.33 10.72 9.94
N LEU A 66 -10.73 10.89 8.68
CA LEU A 66 -10.43 9.93 7.63
C LEU A 66 -8.94 9.86 7.28
N VAL A 67 -8.20 10.98 7.36
CA VAL A 67 -6.73 10.98 7.23
C VAL A 67 -6.09 10.12 8.32
N GLU A 68 -6.58 10.23 9.56
CA GLU A 68 -6.07 9.43 10.69
C GLU A 68 -6.37 7.94 10.46
N ASP A 69 -7.58 7.61 10.05
CA ASP A 69 -7.99 6.22 9.75
C ASP A 69 -7.17 5.61 8.61
N ILE A 70 -6.93 6.35 7.52
CA ILE A 70 -6.06 5.92 6.43
C ILE A 70 -4.65 5.67 6.94
N ALA A 71 -4.10 6.58 7.75
CA ALA A 71 -2.75 6.44 8.28
C ALA A 71 -2.62 5.21 9.18
N LEU A 72 -3.56 5.01 10.12
CA LEU A 72 -3.58 3.86 11.03
C LEU A 72 -3.73 2.55 10.26
N THR A 73 -4.68 2.47 9.33
CA THR A 73 -4.94 1.29 8.50
C THR A 73 -3.71 0.96 7.64
N SER A 74 -3.11 1.98 7.01
CA SER A 74 -1.90 1.81 6.21
C SER A 74 -0.70 1.33 7.06
N MET A 75 -0.53 1.87 8.27
CA MET A 75 0.54 1.44 9.17
C MET A 75 0.35 -0.02 9.61
N ASN A 76 -0.87 -0.43 9.91
CA ASN A 76 -1.20 -1.81 10.26
C ASN A 76 -0.94 -2.75 9.08
N PHE A 77 -1.38 -2.37 7.88
CA PHE A 77 -1.14 -3.11 6.64
C PHE A 77 0.35 -3.31 6.37
N LEU A 78 1.15 -2.24 6.50
CA LEU A 78 2.61 -2.31 6.35
C LEU A 78 3.27 -3.24 7.36
N ARG A 79 2.75 -3.29 8.59
CA ARG A 79 3.28 -4.15 9.66
C ARG A 79 2.94 -5.62 9.39
N GLU A 80 1.71 -5.90 8.99
CA GLU A 80 1.21 -7.26 8.75
C GLU A 80 1.81 -7.87 7.48
N TYR A 81 1.84 -7.09 6.40
CA TYR A 81 2.25 -7.56 5.08
C TYR A 81 3.67 -7.17 4.68
N LYS A 82 4.51 -6.77 5.64
CA LYS A 82 5.90 -6.36 5.41
C LYS A 82 6.66 -7.31 4.48
N LYS A 83 6.57 -8.62 4.74
CA LYS A 83 7.25 -9.67 3.95
C LYS A 83 6.73 -9.73 2.51
N VAL A 84 5.42 -9.66 2.33
CA VAL A 84 4.78 -9.66 1.00
C VAL A 84 5.24 -8.45 0.20
N ILE A 85 5.21 -7.26 0.82
CA ILE A 85 5.66 -6.01 0.20
C ILE A 85 7.15 -6.06 -0.15
N GLU A 86 8.00 -6.58 0.73
CA GLU A 86 9.44 -6.75 0.48
C GLU A 86 9.70 -7.68 -0.72
N ILE A 87 9.00 -8.83 -0.79
CA ILE A 87 9.09 -9.76 -1.92
C ILE A 87 8.64 -9.08 -3.21
N MET A 88 7.48 -8.41 -3.21
CA MET A 88 6.97 -7.69 -4.38
C MET A 88 7.94 -6.60 -4.86
N LYS A 89 8.48 -5.77 -3.95
CA LYS A 89 9.46 -4.72 -4.27
C LYS A 89 10.76 -5.32 -4.84
N ARG A 90 11.22 -6.44 -4.30
CA ARG A 90 12.41 -7.14 -4.79
C ARG A 90 12.20 -7.70 -6.19
N CYS A 91 11.09 -8.39 -6.44
CA CYS A 91 10.74 -8.90 -7.77
C CYS A 91 10.61 -7.77 -8.80
N SER A 92 10.01 -6.63 -8.42
CA SER A 92 9.94 -5.44 -9.26
C SER A 92 11.33 -4.89 -9.62
N SER A 93 12.23 -4.84 -8.64
CA SER A 93 13.61 -4.38 -8.83
C SER A 93 14.44 -5.31 -9.73
N LYS A 94 14.30 -6.64 -9.60
CA LYS A 94 14.94 -7.62 -10.49
C LYS A 94 14.50 -7.42 -11.94
N ARG A 95 13.19 -7.33 -12.21
CA ARG A 95 12.64 -7.06 -13.55
C ARG A 95 13.13 -5.74 -14.17
N ARG A 96 13.27 -4.69 -13.35
CA ARG A 96 13.81 -3.39 -13.79
C ARG A 96 15.30 -3.45 -14.16
N ASN A 97 16.07 -4.34 -13.55
CA ASN A 97 17.50 -4.48 -13.82
C ASN A 97 17.77 -5.41 -15.02
N GLU A 98 16.92 -6.42 -15.25
CA GLU A 98 16.97 -7.29 -16.43
C GLU A 98 16.63 -6.56 -17.73
N THR A 99 15.79 -5.52 -17.67
CA THR A 99 15.40 -4.70 -18.83
C THR A 99 16.39 -3.58 -19.16
N LYS A 100 17.43 -3.36 -18.35
CA LYS A 100 18.50 -2.40 -18.69
C LYS A 100 19.54 -3.06 -19.60
N PRO A 101 19.90 -2.46 -20.76
CA PRO A 101 20.95 -3.00 -21.60
C PRO A 101 22.27 -3.05 -20.82
N LYS A 102 22.92 -4.21 -20.78
CA LYS A 102 24.29 -4.34 -20.25
C LYS A 102 25.20 -3.49 -21.14
N LYS A 103 25.80 -2.44 -20.57
CA LYS A 103 26.95 -1.79 -21.21
C LYS A 103 28.12 -2.75 -21.13
N THR A 104 28.42 -3.41 -22.23
CA THR A 104 29.70 -4.09 -22.44
C THR A 104 30.78 -3.02 -22.56
N ASN A 105 31.75 -3.02 -21.64
CA ASN A 105 33.04 -2.36 -21.83
C ASN A 105 34.03 -3.37 -22.41
#